data_AF-A0A1M5DM10-F1
#
_entry.id   AF-A0A1M5DM10-F1
#
_cell.length_a   1.000
_cell.length_b   1.000
_cell.length_c   1.000
_cell.angle_alpha   90.00
_cell.angle_beta   90.00
_cell.angle_gamma   90.00
#
_symmetry.space_group_name_H-M   'P 1'
#
loop_
_entity.id
_entity.type
_entity.pdbx_description
1 polymer ?
#
loop_
_entity_poly.entity_id
_entity_poly.type
_entity_poly.pdbx_seq_one_letter_code
_entity_poly.pdbx_strand_id
1 'polypeptide(L)' 'MTDLLDEKVIERDFFARPVEEQGDFLAQTWCNHCMEVDLGMTNPKEFESEDRVWIEGDCVKCGNSTVTEIVEDDEE' A
#
# COMPACT_ATOMS: atom_id res chain seq x y z
N MET A 1 -23.84 -18.98 -4.86
CA MET A 1 -23.03 -18.65 -3.68
C MET A 1 -21.63 -18.58 -4.22
N THR A 2 -21.13 -17.36 -4.45
CA THR A 2 -19.78 -17.13 -4.99
C THR A 2 -18.79 -17.63 -3.95
N ASP A 3 -18.05 -18.67 -4.31
CA ASP A 3 -16.83 -19.12 -3.64
C ASP A 3 -16.02 -17.89 -3.27
N LEU A 4 -15.98 -17.62 -1.97
CA LEU A 4 -15.07 -16.67 -1.36
C LEU A 4 -13.69 -17.30 -1.55
N LEU A 5 -13.05 -16.91 -2.64
CA LEU A 5 -11.67 -17.23 -2.95
C LEU A 5 -10.86 -17.02 -1.68
N ASP A 6 -10.25 -18.11 -1.23
CA ASP A 6 -9.16 -18.10 -0.26
C ASP A 6 -7.98 -17.39 -0.93
N GLU A 7 -8.13 -16.09 -1.20
CA GLU A 7 -7.03 -15.24 -1.63
C GLU A 7 -6.04 -15.28 -0.47
N LYS A 8 -4.96 -16.05 -0.64
CA LYS A 8 -3.90 -16.17 0.36
C LYS A 8 -3.18 -14.85 0.45
N VAL A 9 -3.73 -13.92 1.22
CA VAL A 9 -3.09 -12.66 1.54
C VAL A 9 -2.00 -12.94 2.59
N ILE A 10 -0.77 -12.65 2.22
CA ILE A 10 0.40 -12.78 3.08
C ILE A 10 0.82 -11.39 3.54
N GLU A 11 0.95 -11.20 4.85
CA GLU A 11 1.55 -10.00 5.42
C GLU A 11 3.06 -10.00 5.13
N ARG A 12 3.54 -8.94 4.46
CA ARG A 12 4.95 -8.72 4.15
C ARG A 12 5.56 -7.69 5.09
N ASP A 13 6.88 -7.75 5.21
CA ASP A 13 7.63 -6.75 5.96
C ASP A 13 7.93 -5.54 5.06
N PHE A 14 7.14 -4.48 5.21
CA PHE A 14 7.37 -3.21 4.53
C PHE A 14 8.78 -2.64 4.79
N PHE A 15 9.33 -2.86 6.00
CA PHE A 15 10.64 -2.33 6.37
C PHE A 15 11.80 -3.12 5.78
N ALA A 16 11.53 -4.24 5.10
CA ALA A 16 12.54 -4.97 4.33
C ALA A 16 12.88 -4.27 3.00
N ARG A 17 12.05 -3.33 2.53
CA ARG A 17 12.34 -2.52 1.33
C ARG A 17 13.52 -1.56 1.55
N PRO A 18 14.19 -1.10 0.51
CA PRO A 18 15.15 0.00 0.59
C PRO A 18 14.54 1.24 1.25
N VAL A 19 15.36 1.98 2.02
CA VAL A 19 14.91 3.18 2.75
C VAL A 19 14.37 4.26 1.80
N GLU A 20 14.90 4.34 0.58
CA GLU A 20 14.44 5.25 -0.46
C GLU A 20 13.00 4.91 -0.88
N GLU A 21 12.72 3.64 -1.23
CA GLU A 21 11.37 3.18 -1.54
C GLU A 21 10.39 3.35 -0.37
N GLN A 22 10.82 3.04 0.85
CA GLN A 22 10.00 3.27 2.04
C GLN A 22 9.61 4.75 2.15
N GLY A 23 10.57 5.65 1.95
CA GLY A 23 10.34 7.09 1.97
C GLY A 23 9.34 7.52 0.90
N ASP A 24 9.46 6.98 -0.32
CA ASP A 24 8.55 7.28 -1.41
C ASP A 24 7.13 6.83 -1.12
N PHE A 25 6.91 5.59 -0.67
CA PHE A 25 5.56 5.13 -0.31
C PHE A 25 4.95 5.92 0.86
N LEU A 26 5.79 6.24 1.86
CA LEU A 26 5.37 7.00 3.03
C LEU A 26 5.10 8.48 2.77
N ALA A 27 5.62 9.05 1.68
CA ALA A 27 5.41 10.45 1.31
C ALA A 27 4.39 10.59 0.18
N GLN A 28 4.51 9.80 -0.88
CA GLN A 28 3.75 9.87 -2.13
C GLN A 28 2.42 9.09 -2.03
N THR A 29 1.70 9.24 -0.91
CA THR A 29 0.41 8.59 -0.70
C THR A 29 -0.74 9.44 -1.24
N TRP A 30 -1.59 8.85 -2.09
CA TRP A 30 -2.88 9.42 -2.46
C TRP A 30 -3.94 9.12 -1.40
N CYS A 31 -4.65 10.15 -0.93
CA CYS A 31 -5.79 9.96 -0.04
C CYS A 31 -7.11 10.31 -0.74
N ASN A 32 -8.00 9.34 -0.89
CA ASN A 32 -9.33 9.56 -1.47
C ASN A 32 -10.20 10.53 -0.66
N HIS A 33 -9.95 10.67 0.64
CA HIS A 33 -10.74 11.56 1.49
C HIS A 33 -10.26 13.02 1.42
N CYS A 34 -8.95 13.24 1.25
CA CYS A 34 -8.39 14.57 1.02
C CYS A 34 -8.40 14.97 -0.47
N MET A 35 -8.47 13.98 -1.37
CA MET A 35 -8.35 14.12 -2.82
C MET A 35 -7.04 14.80 -3.25
N GLU A 36 -5.96 14.47 -2.57
CA GLU A 36 -4.62 15.02 -2.80
C GLU A 36 -3.58 13.90 -2.81
N VAL A 37 -2.52 14.11 -3.59
CA VAL A 37 -1.30 13.30 -3.62
C VAL A 37 -0.27 13.87 -2.64
N ASP A 38 0.78 13.11 -2.34
CA ASP A 38 1.92 13.54 -1.51
C ASP A 38 1.57 13.92 -0.06
N LEU A 39 0.51 13.33 0.50
CA LEU A 39 0.12 13.58 1.89
C LEU A 39 0.90 12.73 2.90
N GLY A 40 1.37 11.58 2.43
CA GLY A 40 2.01 10.55 3.21
C GLY A 40 1.07 9.68 4.05
N MET A 41 1.61 8.54 4.46
CA MET A 41 0.93 7.55 5.31
C MET A 41 1.70 7.27 6.60
N THR A 42 0.98 6.78 7.59
CA THR A 42 1.50 6.28 8.86
C THR A 42 1.05 4.84 9.05
N ASN A 43 1.76 4.08 9.88
CA ASN A 43 1.49 2.65 10.11
C ASN A 43 1.44 1.82 8.80
N PRO A 44 2.47 1.88 7.94
CA PRO A 44 2.50 1.12 6.69
C PRO A 44 2.46 -0.39 6.99
N LYS A 45 1.60 -1.12 6.29
CA LYS A 45 1.49 -2.57 6.31
C LYS A 45 1.42 -3.06 4.89
N GLU A 46 2.39 -3.87 4.49
CA GLU A 46 2.45 -4.43 3.16
C GLU A 46 1.80 -5.80 3.13
N PHE A 47 1.03 -6.06 2.07
CA PHE A 47 0.32 -7.29 1.83
C PHE A 47 0.55 -7.74 0.40
N GLU A 48 0.59 -9.06 0.21
CA GLU A 48 0.74 -9.68 -1.10
C GLU A 48 -0.31 -10.77 -1.25
N SER A 49 -0.99 -10.80 -2.39
CA SER A 49 -1.85 -11.90 -2.84
C SER A 49 -1.28 -12.51 -4.13
N GLU A 50 -1.89 -13.60 -4.62
CA GLU A 50 -1.53 -14.18 -5.93
C GLU A 50 -1.68 -13.18 -7.10
N ASP A 51 -2.57 -12.18 -6.97
CA ASP A 51 -2.90 -11.24 -8.03
C ASP A 51 -2.17 -9.89 -7.93
N ARG A 52 -1.77 -9.45 -6.72
CA ARG A 52 -1.20 -8.11 -6.51
C ARG A 52 -0.51 -7.92 -5.16
N VAL A 53 0.31 -6.87 -5.08
CA VAL A 53 0.92 -6.37 -3.84
C VAL A 53 0.38 -4.98 -3.52
N TRP A 54 0.06 -4.71 -2.26
CA TRP A 54 -0.39 -3.39 -1.83
C TRP A 54 0.08 -3.05 -0.42
N ILE A 55 0.09 -1.76 -0.11
CA ILE A 55 0.40 -1.22 1.20
C ILE A 55 -0.84 -0.52 1.74
N GLU A 56 -1.24 -0.87 2.95
CA GLU A 56 -2.25 -0.15 3.71
C GLU A 56 -1.59 0.70 4.79
N GLY A 57 -2.15 1.88 5.03
CA GLY A 57 -1.71 2.76 6.11
C GLY A 57 -2.76 3.84 6.39
N ASP A 58 -2.44 4.77 7.26
CA ASP A 58 -3.33 5.87 7.64
C ASP A 58 -2.76 7.20 7.14
N CYS A 59 -3.55 7.98 6.40
CA CYS A 59 -3.15 9.29 5.89
C CYS A 59 -2.68 10.21 7.02
N VAL A 60 -1.49 10.80 6.89
CA VAL A 60 -0.93 11.73 7.90
C VAL A 60 -1.85 12.95 8.13
N LYS A 61 -2.52 13.43 7.07
CA LYS A 61 -3.33 14.66 7.10
C LYS A 61 -4.70 14.47 7.77
N CYS A 62 -5.42 13.39 7.44
CA CYS A 62 -6.79 13.18 7.92
C CYS A 62 -6.97 11.94 8.82
N GLY A 63 -5.99 11.05 8.89
CA GLY A 63 -6.05 9.80 9.66
C GLY A 63 -6.95 8.71 9.05
N ASN A 64 -7.47 8.89 7.84
CA ASN A 64 -8.21 7.84 7.16
C ASN A 64 -7.28 6.80 6.53
N SER A 65 -7.79 5.57 6.44
CA SER A 65 -7.10 4.47 5.76
C SER A 65 -6.86 4.80 4.28
N THR A 66 -5.62 4.64 3.86
CA THR A 66 -5.14 4.77 2.48
C THR A 66 -4.55 3.45 2.03
N VAL A 67 -4.81 3.09 0.79
CA VAL A 67 -4.29 1.87 0.17
C VAL A 67 -3.53 2.26 -1.08
N THR A 68 -2.28 1.85 -1.17
CA THR A 68 -1.40 2.05 -2.32
C THR A 68 -1.09 0.69 -2.93
N GLU A 69 -1.56 0.45 -4.14
CA GLU A 69 -1.19 -0.75 -4.90
C GLU A 69 0.21 -0.57 -5.48
N ILE A 70 1.08 -1.56 -5.28
CA ILE A 70 2.43 -1.57 -5.85
C ILE A 70 2.32 -2.29 -7.18
N VAL A 71 2.53 -1.54 -8.26
CA VAL A 71 2.66 -2.10 -9.60
C VAL A 71 4.16 -2.22 -9.87
N GLU A 72 4.68 -3.44 -9.81
CA GLU A 72 6.01 -3.70 -10.37
C GLU A 72 5.85 -3.64 -11.90
N ASP A 73 6.50 -2.69 -12.56
CA ASP A 73 6.63 -2.72 -14.02
C ASP A 73 7.42 -4.00 -14.34
N ASP A 74 6.72 -5.07 -14.72
CA ASP A 74 7.31 -6.19 -15.44
C ASP A 74 7.88 -5.61 -16.75
N GLU A 75 9.14 -5.17 -16.71
CA GLU A 75 9.89 -4.74 -17.88
C GLU A 75 10.02 -5.94 -18.86
N GLU A 76 9.10 -6.06 -19.82
CA GLU A 76 9.31 -6.81 -21.08
C GLU A 76 10.22 -6.04 -22.06
#